data_AF-A0A1I0SP39-F1
#
_entry.id   AF-A0A1I0SP39-F1
#
_cell.length_a   1.000
_cell.length_b   1.000
_cell.length_c   1.000
_cell.angle_alpha   90.00
_cell.angle_beta   90.00
_cell.angle_gamma   90.00
#
_symmetry.space_group_name_H-M   'P 1'
#
loop_
_entity.id
_entity.type
_entity.pdbx_description
1 polymer ?
#
loop_
_entity_poly.entity_id
_entity_poly.type
_entity_poly.pdbx_seq_one_letter_code
_entity_poly.pdbx_strand_id
1 'polypeptide(L)' 'MGKFMRMAITKQKQFYIYELLKTGLFPDANTLQQWTVRELRHEYERHKLRKKQG' A
#
# COMPACT_ATOMS: atom_id res chain seq x y z
N MET A 1 14.51 -19.31 6.63
CA MET A 1 13.44 -18.35 6.98
C MET A 1 12.29 -18.51 6.00
N GLY A 2 11.16 -18.99 6.50
CA GLY A 2 10.18 -19.76 5.75
C GLY A 2 9.35 -18.98 4.73
N LYS A 3 8.97 -19.68 3.66
CA LYS A 3 8.07 -19.28 2.55
C LYS A 3 6.86 -18.45 2.99
N PHE A 4 6.34 -18.71 4.19
CA PHE A 4 5.22 -17.97 4.80
C PHE A 4 5.51 -16.50 5.11
N MET A 5 6.71 -16.15 5.58
CA MET A 5 7.07 -14.75 5.84
C MET A 5 7.11 -13.94 4.55
N ARG A 6 7.65 -14.51 3.47
CA ARG A 6 7.65 -13.86 2.15
C ARG A 6 6.22 -13.67 1.64
N MET A 7 5.34 -14.66 1.80
CA MET A 7 3.93 -14.53 1.40
C MET A 7 3.19 -13.46 2.20
N ALA A 8 3.46 -13.33 3.51
CA ALA A 8 2.87 -12.29 4.34
C ALA A 8 3.28 -10.88 3.88
N ILE A 9 4.57 -10.68 3.59
CA ILE A 9 5.10 -9.41 3.08
C ILE A 9 4.47 -9.08 1.71
N THR A 10 4.38 -10.05 0.80
CA THR A 10 3.77 -9.84 -0.52
C THR A 10 2.28 -9.49 -0.40
N LYS A 11 1.53 -10.19 0.44
CA LYS A 11 0.11 -9.86 0.69
C LYS A 11 -0.06 -8.47 1.28
N GLN A 12 0.79 -8.10 2.24
CA GLN A 12 0.76 -6.77 2.85
C GLN A 12 1.07 -5.68 1.83
N LYS A 13 2.05 -5.90 0.95
CA LYS A 13 2.36 -4.98 -0.16
C LYS A 13 1.15 -4.81 -1.10
N GLN A 14 0.57 -5.91 -1.56
CA GLN A 14 -0.59 -5.90 -2.45
C GLN A 14 -1.81 -5.20 -1.81
N PHE A 15 -2.04 -5.41 -0.51
CA PHE A 15 -3.11 -4.73 0.21
C PHE A 15 -2.97 -3.20 0.15
N TYR A 16 -1.80 -2.65 0.46
CA TYR A 16 -1.60 -1.21 0.42
C TYR A 16 -1.70 -0.64 -1.01
N ILE A 17 -1.16 -1.34 -2.02
CA ILE A 17 -1.28 -0.94 -3.42
C ILE A 17 -2.76 -0.82 -3.80
N TYR A 18 -3.56 -1.83 -3.47
CA TYR A 18 -4.98 -1.86 -3.79
C TYR A 18 -5.78 -0.74 -3.12
N GLU A 19 -5.53 -0.50 -1.83
CA GLU A 19 -6.20 0.59 -1.09
C GLU A 19 -5.77 1.97 -1.59
N LEU A 20 -4.50 2.15 -1.99
CA LEU A 20 -4.02 3.39 -2.59
C LEU A 20 -4.61 3.62 -3.99
N LEU A 21 -4.73 2.58 -4.83
CA LEU A 21 -5.37 2.72 -6.15
C LEU A 21 -6.85 3.13 -6.04
N LYS A 22 -7.58 2.63 -5.04
CA LYS A 22 -8.97 3.05 -4.79
C LYS A 22 -9.12 4.53 -4.47
N THR A 23 -8.06 5.20 -4.02
CA THR A 23 -8.12 6.66 -3.78
C THR A 23 -8.19 7.46 -5.07
N GLY A 24 -7.85 6.85 -6.22
CA GLY A 24 -7.80 7.53 -7.52
C GLY A 24 -6.65 8.54 -7.66
N LEU A 25 -5.76 8.63 -6.66
CA LEU A 25 -4.63 9.56 -6.65
C LEU A 25 -3.40 9.03 -7.39
N PHE A 26 -3.37 7.72 -7.63
CA PHE A 26 -2.27 7.06 -8.32
C PHE A 26 -2.74 6.61 -9.70
N PRO A 27 -2.02 7.01 -10.77
CA PRO A 27 -2.45 6.72 -12.13
C PRO A 27 -2.25 5.25 -12.52
N ASP A 28 -1.31 4.54 -11.89
CA ASP A 28 -0.99 3.14 -12.22
C ASP A 28 -0.46 2.36 -11.01
N ALA A 29 -0.76 1.06 -11.00
CA ALA A 29 -0.24 0.09 -10.05
C ALA A 29 1.28 -0.09 -10.17
N ASN A 30 1.87 0.10 -11.35
CA ASN A 30 3.32 -0.04 -11.56
C ASN A 30 4.12 0.92 -10.68
N THR A 31 3.69 2.17 -10.57
CA THR A 31 4.34 3.16 -9.70
C THR A 31 4.33 2.70 -8.25
N LEU A 32 3.19 2.18 -7.78
CA LEU A 32 3.03 1.66 -6.42
C LEU A 32 3.78 0.33 -6.20
N GLN A 33 4.01 -0.47 -7.25
CA GLN A 33 4.82 -1.68 -7.18
C GLN A 33 6.32 -1.38 -7.01
N GLN A 34 6.80 -0.25 -7.51
CA GLN A 34 8.19 0.17 -7.28
C GLN A 34 8.44 0.60 -5.83
N TRP A 35 7.38 1.00 -5.12
CA TRP A 35 7.48 1.43 -3.73
C TRP A 35 7.70 0.26 -2.76
N THR A 36 8.40 0.57 -1.67
CA THR A 36 8.58 -0.34 -0.54
C THR A 36 7.30 -0.43 0.28
N VAL A 37 7.16 -1.50 1.06
CA VAL A 37 6.01 -1.68 1.98
C VAL A 37 5.90 -0.51 2.97
N ARG A 38 7.02 0.10 3.34
CA ARG A 38 7.07 1.23 4.28
C ARG A 38 6.51 2.51 3.65
N GLU A 39 6.85 2.80 2.40
CA GLU A 39 6.30 3.95 1.66
C GLU A 39 4.80 3.78 1.41
N LEU A 40 4.40 2.60 0.95
CA LEU A 40 2.99 2.26 0.76
C LEU A 40 2.18 2.40 2.05
N ARG A 41 2.74 1.95 3.19
CA ARG A 41 2.11 2.10 4.50
C ARG A 41 2.01 3.57 4.93
N HIS A 42 3.08 4.34 4.76
CA HIS A 42 3.10 5.77 5.13
C HIS A 42 1.99 6.53 4.39
N GLU A 43 1.88 6.31 3.08
CA GLU A 43 0.88 6.99 2.27
C GLU A 43 -0.55 6.51 2.61
N TYR A 44 -0.73 5.21 2.84
CA TYR A 44 -2.00 4.66 3.30
C TYR A 44 -2.45 5.28 4.63
N GLU A 45 -1.55 5.39 5.62
CA GLU A 45 -1.85 6.02 6.91
C GLU A 45 -2.17 7.51 6.74
N ARG A 46 -1.42 8.23 5.89
CA ARG A 46 -1.70 9.63 5.55
C ARG A 46 -3.09 9.83 4.95
N HIS A 47 -3.50 8.96 4.02
CA HIS A 47 -4.83 9.00 3.44
C HIS A 47 -5.93 8.64 4.43
N LYS A 48 -5.70 7.63 5.26
CA LYS A 48 -6.64 7.23 6.32
C LYS A 48 -6.89 8.35 7.31
N LEU A 49 -5.85 9.12 7.67
CA LEU A 49 -5.96 10.29 8.53
C LEU A 49 -6.75 11.43 7.85
N ARG A 50 -6.47 11.72 6.57
CA ARG A 50 -7.24 12.71 5.79
C ARG A 50 -8.73 12.35 5.68
N LYS A 51 -9.06 11.07 5.49
CA LYS A 51 -10.46 10.61 5.42
C LYS A 51 -11.22 10.68 6.75
N LYS A 52 -10.51 10.76 7.88
CA LYS A 52 -11.09 10.78 9.22
C LYS A 52 -11.30 12.20 9.76
N GLN A 53 -10.78 13.20 9.06
CA GLN A 53 -10.91 14.63 9.39
C GLN A 53 -11.87 15.38 8.44
N GLY A 54 -12.47 14.69 7.46
CA GLY A 54 -13.46 15.24 6.53
C GLY A 54 -14.85 14.71 6.80
#